data_AF-A0A957WSZ6-F1
#
_entry.id   AF-A0A957WSZ6-F1
#
_cell.length_a   1.000
_cell.length_b   1.000
_cell.length_c   1.000
_cell.angle_alpha   90.00
_cell.angle_beta   90.00
_cell.angle_gamma   90.00
#
_symmetry.space_group_name_H-M   'P 1'
#
loop_
_entity.id
_entity.type
_entity.pdbx_description
1 polymer ?
#
loop_
_entity_poly.entity_id
_entity_poly.type
_entity_poly.pdbx_seq_one_letter_code
_entity_poly.pdbx_strand_id
1 'polypeptide(L)' 'LVIDKDFRRQGYGSVLLEAGKKWALDQKLNRIMFEAQTKNHPLISFAQKHGFKFCGYNERYYANGDIALFFAKSI' A
#
# COMPACT_ATOMS: atom_id res chain seq x y z
N LEU A 1 -1.01 5.69 -2.80
CA LEU A 1 -0.77 6.64 -1.68
C LEU A 1 0.56 7.36 -1.92
N VAL A 2 0.57 8.69 -1.94
CA VAL A 2 1.80 9.49 -2.08
C VAL A 2 1.81 10.57 -1.02
N ILE A 3 2.94 10.74 -0.36
CA ILE A 3 3.22 11.83 0.57
C ILE A 3 4.41 12.61 0.02
N ASP A 4 4.27 13.92 -0.04
CA ASP A 4 5.36 14.82 -0.41
C ASP A 4 6.59 14.57 0.49
N LYS A 5 7.80 14.71 -0.08
CA LYS A 5 9.04 14.31 0.59
C LYS A 5 9.21 14.98 1.95
N ASP A 6 8.85 16.25 2.07
CA ASP A 6 9.07 17.05 3.28
C ASP A 6 8.15 16.64 4.42
N PHE A 7 7.03 15.98 4.10
CA PHE A 7 6.03 15.51 5.06
C PHE A 7 6.15 14.00 5.37
N ARG A 8 7.18 13.31 4.85
CA ARG A 8 7.35 11.87 5.11
C ARG A 8 7.78 11.59 6.53
N ARG A 9 7.46 10.38 7.01
CA ARG A 9 7.80 9.85 8.35
C ARG A 9 7.19 10.63 9.54
N GLN A 10 6.22 11.50 9.28
CA GLN A 10 5.46 12.25 10.28
C GLN A 10 4.08 11.67 10.57
N GLY A 11 3.77 10.47 10.05
CA GLY A 11 2.50 9.77 10.30
C GLY A 11 1.37 10.07 9.30
N TYR A 12 1.51 11.07 8.42
CA TYR A 12 0.46 11.41 7.44
C TYR A 12 0.03 10.23 6.55
N GLY A 13 0.98 9.37 6.14
CA GLY A 13 0.63 8.16 5.37
C GLY A 13 -0.28 7.20 6.14
N SER A 14 -0.06 7.05 7.45
CA SER A 14 -0.90 6.23 8.32
C SER A 14 -2.28 6.85 8.51
N VAL A 15 -2.37 8.18 8.67
CA VAL A 15 -3.65 8.90 8.75
C VAL A 15 -4.49 8.67 7.50
N LEU A 16 -3.88 8.79 6.31
CA LEU A 16 -4.57 8.53 5.05
C LEU A 16 -5.01 7.07 4.89
N LEU A 17 -4.17 6.12 5.34
CA LEU A 17 -4.52 4.70 5.32
C LEU A 17 -5.75 4.42 6.21
N GLU A 18 -5.80 4.96 7.41
CA GLU A 18 -6.94 4.77 8.32
C GLU A 18 -8.21 5.43 7.78
N ALA A 19 -8.11 6.61 7.15
CA ALA A 19 -9.24 7.25 6.47
C ALA A 19 -9.78 6.37 5.32
N GLY A 20 -8.88 5.80 4.50
CA GLY A 20 -9.25 4.87 3.43
C GLY A 20 -9.88 3.58 3.97
N LYS A 21 -9.37 3.05 5.09
CA LYS A 21 -9.95 1.88 5.77
C LYS A 21 -11.36 2.17 6.28
N LYS A 22 -11.57 3.32 6.93
CA LYS A 22 -12.90 3.73 7.40
C LYS A 22 -13.89 3.79 6.25
N TRP A 23 -13.52 4.46 5.15
CA TRP A 23 -14.35 4.52 3.94
C TRP A 23 -14.66 3.13 3.39
N ALA A 24 -13.66 2.23 3.32
CA ALA A 24 -13.87 0.87 2.81
C ALA A 24 -14.85 0.06 3.68
N LEU A 25 -14.79 0.19 5.01
CA LEU A 25 -15.76 -0.42 5.92
C LEU A 25 -17.17 0.14 5.72
N ASP A 26 -17.30 1.45 5.52
CA ASP A 26 -18.60 2.09 5.21
C ASP A 26 -19.18 1.56 3.88
N GLN A 27 -18.32 1.18 2.93
CA GLN A 27 -18.70 0.51 1.67
C GLN A 27 -18.87 -1.01 1.79
N LYS A 28 -18.80 -1.58 3.00
CA LYS A 28 -18.88 -3.04 3.25
C LYS A 28 -17.81 -3.87 2.52
N LEU A 29 -16.65 -3.26 2.25
CA LEU A 29 -15.49 -3.97 1.73
C LEU A 29 -14.75 -4.65 2.90
N ASN A 30 -14.21 -5.84 2.64
CA ASN A 30 -13.57 -6.69 3.67
C ASN A 30 -12.05 -6.79 3.51
N ARG A 31 -11.47 -6.13 2.49
CA ARG A 31 -10.06 -6.24 2.16
C ARG A 31 -9.56 -4.96 1.50
N ILE A 32 -8.35 -4.55 1.88
CA ILE A 32 -7.56 -3.55 1.16
C ILE A 32 -6.40 -4.27 0.50
N MET A 33 -6.08 -3.86 -0.73
CA MET A 33 -4.91 -4.31 -1.47
C MET A 33 -4.23 -3.11 -2.14
N PHE A 34 -2.92 -3.19 -2.28
CA PHE A 34 -2.16 -2.28 -3.13
C PHE A 34 -0.93 -2.96 -3.71
N GLU A 35 -0.46 -2.39 -4.82
CA GLU A 35 0.76 -2.75 -5.50
C GLU A 35 1.94 -1.83 -5.11
N ALA A 36 3.15 -2.38 -5.17
CA ALA A 36 4.40 -1.63 -5.03
C ALA A 36 5.41 -2.13 -6.05
N GLN A 37 6.17 -1.23 -6.69
CA GLN A 37 7.38 -1.63 -7.40
C GLN A 37 8.37 -2.27 -6.41
N THR A 38 9.14 -3.28 -6.85
CA THR A 38 10.18 -3.93 -6.02
C THR A 38 11.19 -2.94 -5.41
N LYS A 39 11.49 -1.84 -6.11
CA LYS A 39 12.40 -0.79 -5.63
C LYS A 39 11.77 0.21 -4.67
N ASN A 40 10.44 0.19 -4.47
CA ASN A 40 9.74 1.12 -3.59
C ASN A 40 9.80 0.63 -2.12
N HIS A 41 11.02 0.60 -1.58
CA HIS A 41 11.27 0.19 -0.18
C HIS A 41 10.38 0.93 0.84
N PRO A 42 10.18 2.27 0.74
CA PRO A 42 9.30 2.97 1.68
C PRO A 42 7.86 2.43 1.72
N LEU A 43 7.27 2.11 0.56
CA LEU A 43 5.92 1.56 0.50
C LEU A 43 5.87 0.11 1.01
N ILE A 44 6.88 -0.70 0.69
CA ILE A 44 6.98 -2.09 1.17
C ILE A 44 7.10 -2.13 2.70
N SER A 45 7.97 -1.31 3.29
CA SER A 45 8.10 -1.21 4.75
C SER A 45 6.83 -0.65 5.40
N PHE A 46 6.17 0.31 4.77
CA PHE A 46 4.88 0.82 5.23
C PHE A 46 3.82 -0.28 5.24
N ALA A 47 3.75 -1.10 4.19
CA ALA A 47 2.85 -2.26 4.09
C ALA A 47 3.04 -3.23 5.26
N GLN A 48 4.29 -3.64 5.47
CA GLN A 48 4.68 -4.59 6.52
C GLN A 48 4.36 -4.02 7.91
N LYS A 49 4.69 -2.74 8.17
CA LYS A 49 4.38 -2.04 9.43
C LYS A 49 2.88 -2.03 9.73
N HIS A 50 2.04 -1.85 8.72
CA HIS A 50 0.58 -1.82 8.88
C HIS A 50 -0.10 -3.20 8.80
N GLY A 51 0.69 -4.27 8.73
CA GLY A 51 0.21 -5.66 8.79
C GLY A 51 -0.32 -6.21 7.47
N PHE A 52 -0.06 -5.54 6.35
CA PHE A 52 -0.33 -6.11 5.03
C PHE A 52 0.64 -7.26 4.74
N LYS A 53 0.14 -8.27 4.05
CA LYS A 53 0.89 -9.47 3.67
C LYS A 53 1.08 -9.51 2.18
N PHE A 54 2.29 -9.88 1.76
CA PHE A 54 2.57 -10.17 0.35
C PHE A 54 1.63 -11.28 -0.14
N CYS A 55 0.98 -11.07 -1.28
CA CYS A 55 0.00 -12.00 -1.81
C CYS A 55 0.17 -12.32 -3.31
N GLY A 56 1.26 -11.85 -3.94
CA GLY A 56 1.55 -12.16 -5.33
C GLY A 56 2.40 -11.09 -6.00
N TYR A 57 2.82 -11.35 -7.22
CA TYR A 57 3.59 -10.40 -8.03
C TYR A 57 3.21 -10.48 -9.51
N ASN A 58 3.53 -9.44 -10.28
CA ASN A 58 3.33 -9.39 -11.73
C ASN A 58 4.49 -8.63 -12.39
N GLU A 59 5.20 -9.31 -13.29
CA GLU A 59 6.37 -8.78 -14.00
C GLU A 59 6.02 -7.83 -15.16
N ARG A 60 4.75 -7.84 -15.59
CA ARG A 60 4.26 -7.06 -16.74
C ARG A 60 3.29 -5.95 -16.35
N TYR A 61 3.25 -5.60 -15.06
CA TYR A 61 2.32 -4.60 -14.54
C TYR A 61 2.74 -3.17 -14.88
N TYR A 62 4.02 -2.83 -14.69
CA TYR A 62 4.54 -1.50 -14.98
C TYR A 62 5.17 -1.44 -16.38
N ALA A 63 4.89 -0.37 -17.12
CA ALA A 63 5.43 -0.16 -18.48
C ALA A 63 6.96 -0.07 -18.53
N ASN A 64 7.60 0.26 -17.41
CA ASN A 64 9.07 0.33 -17.30
C ASN A 64 9.73 -1.03 -17.00
N GLY A 65 8.96 -2.13 -16.96
CA GLY A 65 9.46 -3.47 -16.69
C GLY A 65 9.76 -3.77 -15.22
N ASP A 66 9.46 -2.85 -14.29
CA ASP A 66 9.56 -3.16 -12.85
C ASP A 66 8.50 -4.21 -12.46
N ILE A 67 8.88 -5.12 -11.57
CA ILE A 67 7.96 -6.11 -11.01
C ILE A 67 7.05 -5.42 -9.98
N ALA A 68 5.74 -5.61 -10.12
CA ALA A 68 4.76 -5.23 -9.11
C ALA A 68 4.64 -6.32 -8.05
N LEU A 69 4.77 -5.95 -6.79
CA LEU A 69 4.46 -6.77 -5.63
C LEU A 69 3.10 -6.36 -5.09
N PHE A 70 2.21 -7.31 -4.84
CA PHE A 70 0.89 -7.07 -4.26
C PHE A 70 0.88 -7.38 -2.77
N PHE A 71 0.25 -6.50 -2.02
CA PHE A 71 0.08 -6.63 -0.58
C PHE A 71 -1.39 -6.48 -0.22
N ALA A 72 -1.92 -7.41 0.60
CA ALA A 72 -3.31 -7.42 1.01
C ALA A 72 -3.47 -7.55 2.53
N LYS A 73 -4.56 -7.00 3.05
CA LYS A 73 -4.98 -7.14 4.45
C LYS A 73 -6.51 -7.15 4.52
N SER A 74 -7.07 -8.10 5.25
CA SER A 74 -8.50 -8.08 5.62
C SER A 74 -8.74 -6.98 6.65
N ILE A 75 -9.82 -6.21 6.49
CA ILE A 75 -10.11 -5.02 7.30
C ILE A 75 -11.43 -5.11 8.04
#